data_AF-A0ABD3UHV9-F1
#
_entry.id   AF-A0ABD3UHV9-F1
#
_cell.length_a   1.000
_cell.length_b   1.000
_cell.length_c   1.000
_cell.angle_alpha   90.00
_cell.angle_beta   90.00
_cell.angle_gamma   90.00
#
_symmetry.space_group_name_H-M   'P 1'
#
loop_
_entity.id
_entity.type
_entity.pdbx_description
1 polymer ?
#
loop_
_entity_poly.entity_id
_entity_poly.type
_entity_poly.pdbx_seq_one_letter_code
_entity_poly.pdbx_strand_id
1 'polypeptide(L)'
;MLDSGEGVTNFIKSVNLKEAIFMGGQAWKAITPKIIEGCWIKGLGAAFDVKENNNIDSDDDSDFEGFSETDVINAEAVWEKFVQTHGTEMGVSLDDMEEWIRADNDCPTAEYMSDETIINSITSIFSAYDDSKSTTSVESDAPPPPPPAQEAIKSFDIAIQWLETQNVDFVKIMQ
;
A
#
# COMPACT_ATOMS: atom_id res chain seq x y z
N MET A 1 -20.64 3.79 -13.34
CA MET A 1 -21.55 2.66 -13.03
C MET A 1 -21.06 1.45 -13.81
N LEU A 2 -20.39 0.50 -13.16
CA LEU A 2 -19.99 -0.78 -13.75
C LEU A 2 -21.11 -1.78 -13.48
N ASP A 3 -22.22 -1.65 -14.21
CA ASP A 3 -23.50 -2.31 -13.86
C ASP A 3 -23.67 -3.72 -14.47
N SER A 4 -22.60 -4.28 -15.04
CA SER A 4 -22.61 -5.65 -15.57
C SER A 4 -21.35 -6.39 -15.16
N GLY A 5 -21.47 -7.68 -14.87
CA GLY A 5 -20.32 -8.54 -14.53
C GLY A 5 -19.25 -8.53 -15.63
N GLU A 6 -19.65 -8.38 -16.88
CA GLU A 6 -18.75 -8.21 -18.02
C GLU A 6 -18.01 -6.85 -17.98
N GLY A 7 -18.67 -5.78 -17.57
CA GLY A 7 -18.07 -4.46 -17.37
C GLY A 7 -17.03 -4.45 -16.24
N VAL A 8 -17.32 -5.10 -15.12
CA VAL A 8 -16.37 -5.24 -13.99
C VAL A 8 -15.13 -6.03 -14.44
N THR A 9 -15.34 -7.14 -15.16
CA THR A 9 -14.22 -7.99 -15.62
C THR A 9 -13.33 -7.26 -16.63
N ASN A 10 -13.93 -6.48 -17.53
CA ASN A 10 -13.19 -5.68 -18.51
C ASN A 10 -12.45 -4.51 -17.86
N PHE A 11 -13.05 -3.89 -16.84
CA PHE A 11 -12.38 -2.88 -16.02
C PHE A 11 -11.15 -3.46 -15.29
N ILE A 12 -11.29 -4.60 -14.61
CA ILE A 12 -10.16 -5.25 -13.92
C ILE A 12 -9.02 -5.58 -14.90
N LYS A 13 -9.34 -6.06 -16.11
CA LYS A 13 -8.34 -6.31 -17.16
C LYS A 13 -7.66 -5.05 -17.68
N SER A 14 -8.32 -3.90 -17.58
CA SER A 14 -7.77 -2.61 -18.02
C SER A 14 -6.88 -1.94 -16.98
N VAL A 15 -6.98 -2.35 -15.71
CA VAL A 15 -6.22 -1.79 -14.59
C VAL A 15 -4.84 -2.42 -14.55
N ASN A 16 -3.80 -1.59 -14.61
CA ASN A 16 -2.43 -2.05 -14.38
C ASN A 16 -2.08 -2.10 -12.88
N LEU A 17 -0.97 -2.78 -12.54
CA LEU A 17 -0.56 -2.96 -11.14
C LEU A 17 -0.40 -1.63 -10.38
N LYS A 18 0.14 -0.59 -11.04
CA LYS A 18 0.31 0.73 -10.42
C LYS A 18 -1.04 1.38 -10.09
N GLU A 19 -2.00 1.29 -11.01
CA GLU A 19 -3.36 1.80 -10.81
C GLU A 19 -4.08 1.01 -9.72
N ALA A 20 -3.93 -0.32 -9.68
CA ALA A 20 -4.49 -1.16 -8.63
C ALA A 20 -4.00 -0.76 -7.24
N ILE A 21 -2.68 -0.59 -7.07
CA ILE A 21 -2.08 -0.14 -5.80
C ILE A 21 -2.55 1.26 -5.43
N PHE A 22 -2.58 2.18 -6.40
CA PHE A 22 -3.06 3.55 -6.18
C PHE A 22 -4.53 3.58 -5.74
N MET A 23 -5.40 2.85 -6.43
CA MET A 23 -6.82 2.73 -6.06
C MET A 23 -6.99 2.07 -4.70
N GLY A 24 -6.21 1.03 -4.38
CA GLY A 24 -6.20 0.41 -3.05
C GLY A 24 -5.83 1.41 -1.95
N GLY A 25 -4.79 2.23 -2.17
CA GLY A 25 -4.41 3.29 -1.24
C GLY A 25 -5.48 4.37 -1.08
N GLN A 26 -6.17 4.74 -2.16
CA GLN A 26 -7.26 5.72 -2.10
C GLN A 26 -8.50 5.14 -1.41
N ALA A 27 -8.83 3.88 -1.66
CA ALA A 27 -9.90 3.17 -0.98
C ALA A 27 -9.62 3.08 0.52
N TRP A 28 -8.39 2.72 0.91
CA TRP A 28 -7.98 2.67 2.32
C TRP A 28 -8.15 4.02 3.02
N LYS A 29 -7.75 5.12 2.37
CA LYS A 29 -7.93 6.47 2.91
C LYS A 29 -9.39 6.90 3.04
N ALA A 30 -10.28 6.32 2.24
CA ALA A 30 -11.70 6.62 2.29
C ALA A 30 -12.43 5.86 3.42
N ILE A 31 -11.79 4.87 4.05
CA ILE A 31 -12.36 4.16 5.20
C ILE A 31 -12.28 5.08 6.42
N THR A 32 -13.45 5.45 6.95
CA THR A 32 -13.57 6.19 8.20
C THR A 32 -13.75 5.23 9.39
N PRO A 33 -13.42 5.66 10.63
CA PRO A 33 -13.65 4.85 11.82
C PRO A 33 -15.11 4.38 11.96
N LYS A 34 -16.08 5.24 11.59
CA LYS A 34 -17.52 4.93 11.59
C LYS A 34 -17.90 3.82 10.60
N ILE A 35 -17.21 3.71 9.46
CA ILE A 35 -17.39 2.59 8.52
C ILE A 35 -16.94 1.28 9.18
N ILE A 36 -15.81 1.30 9.89
CA ILE A 36 -15.28 0.14 10.61
C ILE A 36 -16.24 -0.26 11.75
N GLU A 37 -16.68 0.71 12.56
CA GLU A 37 -17.68 0.51 13.60
C GLU A 37 -18.96 -0.13 13.04
N GLY A 38 -19.50 0.41 11.95
CA GLY A 38 -20.70 -0.11 11.30
C GLY A 38 -20.55 -1.55 10.80
N CYS A 39 -19.35 -1.96 10.37
CA CYS A 39 -19.08 -3.35 10.00
C CYS A 39 -19.17 -4.29 11.21
N TRP A 40 -18.58 -3.90 12.34
CA TRP A 40 -18.63 -4.68 13.58
C TRP A 40 -20.05 -4.75 14.14
N ILE A 41 -20.79 -3.65 14.18
CA ILE A 41 -22.18 -3.62 14.64
C ILE A 41 -23.08 -4.51 13.78
N LYS A 42 -22.88 -4.56 12.46
CA LYS A 42 -23.70 -5.43 11.59
C LYS A 42 -23.41 -6.92 11.80
N GLY A 43 -22.14 -7.28 12.03
CA GLY A 43 -21.73 -8.68 12.20
C GLY A 43 -21.94 -9.22 13.62
N LEU A 44 -21.64 -8.38 14.62
CA LEU A 44 -21.62 -8.73 16.04
C LEU A 44 -22.59 -7.88 16.86
N GLY A 45 -23.63 -7.30 16.25
CA GLY A 45 -24.53 -6.34 16.90
C GLY A 45 -25.17 -6.81 18.21
N ALA A 46 -25.34 -8.13 18.41
CA ALA A 46 -25.80 -8.68 19.68
C ALA A 46 -24.81 -8.53 20.85
N ALA A 47 -23.55 -8.21 20.57
CA ALA A 47 -22.49 -7.97 21.55
C ALA A 47 -22.46 -6.53 22.09
N PHE A 48 -23.09 -5.60 21.36
CA PHE A 48 -23.00 -4.18 21.64
C PHE A 48 -24.38 -3.64 22.01
N ASP A 49 -24.46 -2.78 23.02
CA ASP A 49 -25.70 -2.06 23.36
C ASP A 49 -25.93 -0.89 22.37
N VAL A 50 -26.15 -1.24 21.10
CA VAL A 50 -26.35 -0.23 20.04
C VAL A 50 -27.79 0.26 20.11
N LYS A 51 -27.97 1.53 20.48
CA LYS A 51 -29.21 2.25 20.15
C LYS A 51 -29.23 2.40 18.63
N GLU A 52 -30.12 1.67 17.96
CA GLU A 52 -30.28 1.72 16.49
C GLU A 52 -30.34 3.16 16.00
N ASN A 53 -29.21 3.68 15.52
CA ASN A 53 -29.18 4.93 14.78
C ASN A 53 -28.88 4.56 13.33
N ASN A 54 -29.92 4.21 12.59
CA ASN A 54 -29.86 3.74 11.20
C ASN A 54 -29.39 4.80 10.19
N ASN A 55 -28.92 5.96 10.65
CA ASN A 55 -28.29 6.97 9.81
C ASN A 55 -26.76 6.80 9.86
N ILE A 56 -26.25 5.90 9.02
CA ILE A 56 -24.85 5.96 8.56
C ILE A 56 -24.74 7.15 7.59
N ASP A 57 -24.99 8.36 8.09
CA ASP A 57 -24.56 9.56 7.37
C ASP A 57 -23.03 9.62 7.50
N SER A 58 -22.38 9.61 6.34
CA SER A 58 -20.92 9.55 6.15
C SER A 58 -20.18 10.80 6.60
N ASP A 59 -20.91 11.82 7.05
CA ASP A 59 -20.39 13.18 7.23
C ASP A 59 -20.37 13.62 8.70
N ASP A 60 -20.72 12.72 9.62
CA ASP A 60 -20.58 13.01 11.04
C ASP A 60 -19.17 12.61 11.49
N ASP A 61 -18.34 13.62 11.76
CA ASP A 61 -17.11 13.55 12.55
C ASP A 61 -17.45 13.17 14.01
N SER A 62 -18.23 12.11 14.19
CA SER A 62 -18.42 11.51 15.49
C SER A 62 -17.08 10.93 15.90
N ASP A 63 -16.53 11.43 17.00
CA ASP A 63 -15.33 10.91 17.66
C ASP A 63 -15.62 9.46 18.09
N PHE A 64 -15.49 8.51 17.16
CA PHE A 64 -15.49 7.10 17.48
C PHE A 64 -14.21 6.83 18.27
N GLU A 65 -14.34 6.88 19.60
CA GLU A 65 -13.25 6.68 20.55
C GLU A 65 -12.77 5.21 20.61
N GLY A 66 -13.41 4.32 19.84
CA GLY A 66 -13.16 2.89 19.83
C GLY A 66 -14.15 2.11 20.68
N PHE A 67 -13.99 0.79 20.68
CA PHE A 67 -14.76 -0.12 21.53
C PHE A 67 -14.16 -0.18 22.93
N SER A 68 -15.00 -0.22 23.96
CA SER A 68 -14.55 -0.46 25.32
C SER A 68 -14.04 -1.90 25.50
N GLU A 69 -13.27 -2.16 26.54
CA GLU A 69 -12.83 -3.52 26.89
C GLU A 69 -14.01 -4.48 27.09
N THR A 70 -15.13 -3.97 27.62
CA THR A 70 -16.37 -4.75 27.79
C THR A 70 -17.01 -5.11 26.45
N ASP A 71 -17.00 -4.18 25.49
CA ASP A 71 -17.50 -4.41 24.13
C ASP A 71 -16.69 -5.51 23.43
N VAL A 72 -15.37 -5.50 23.60
CA VAL A 72 -14.47 -6.54 23.06
C VAL A 72 -14.78 -7.90 23.66
N ILE A 73 -14.91 -8.01 24.99
CA ILE A 73 -15.23 -9.27 25.67
C ILE A 73 -16.60 -9.81 25.21
N ASN A 74 -17.60 -8.95 25.08
CA ASN A 74 -18.92 -9.35 24.61
C ASN A 74 -18.88 -9.81 23.14
N ALA A 75 -18.10 -9.12 22.30
CA ALA A 75 -17.92 -9.46 20.89
C ALA A 75 -17.26 -10.83 20.72
N GLU A 76 -16.22 -11.10 21.51
CA GLU A 76 -15.56 -12.42 21.57
C GLU A 76 -16.55 -13.51 21.97
N ALA A 77 -17.37 -13.31 23.00
CA ALA A 77 -18.35 -14.31 23.45
C ALA A 77 -19.45 -14.60 22.42
N VAL A 78 -19.96 -13.56 21.73
CA VAL A 78 -20.94 -13.71 20.64
C VAL A 78 -20.34 -14.48 19.48
N TRP A 79 -19.09 -14.17 19.13
CA TRP A 79 -18.37 -14.79 18.03
C TRP A 79 -17.98 -16.25 18.34
N GLU A 80 -17.52 -16.55 19.55
CA GLU A 80 -17.22 -17.91 20.00
C GLU A 80 -18.48 -18.79 19.94
N LYS A 81 -19.61 -18.26 20.44
CA LYS A 81 -20.90 -18.96 20.36
C LYS A 81 -21.34 -19.19 18.91
N PHE A 82 -21.12 -18.22 18.02
CA PHE A 82 -21.41 -18.38 16.60
C PHE A 82 -20.61 -19.53 15.99
N VAL A 83 -19.31 -19.62 16.27
CA VAL A 83 -18.46 -20.72 15.76
C VAL A 83 -18.77 -22.05 16.42
N GLN A 84 -19.08 -22.11 17.71
CA GLN A 84 -19.57 -23.35 18.33
C GLN A 84 -20.87 -23.86 17.68
N THR A 85 -21.72 -22.94 17.21
CA THR A 85 -23.02 -23.29 16.62
C THR A 85 -22.92 -23.63 15.13
N HIS A 86 -22.13 -22.87 14.36
CA HIS A 86 -22.09 -22.93 12.90
C HIS A 86 -20.73 -23.34 12.33
N GLY A 87 -19.69 -23.40 13.14
CA GLY A 87 -18.32 -23.67 12.70
C GLY A 87 -18.16 -25.02 12.01
N THR A 88 -18.85 -26.06 12.46
CA THR A 88 -18.82 -27.37 11.79
C THR A 88 -19.39 -27.32 10.36
N GLU A 89 -20.41 -26.50 10.11
CA GLU A 89 -21.00 -26.31 8.78
C GLU A 89 -20.08 -25.45 7.88
N MET A 90 -19.35 -24.52 8.48
CA MET A 90 -18.42 -23.63 7.80
C MET A 90 -17.01 -24.23 7.62
N GLY A 91 -16.74 -25.38 8.23
CA GLY A 91 -15.40 -25.97 8.27
C GLY A 91 -14.40 -25.15 9.09
N VAL A 92 -14.87 -24.40 10.08
CA VAL A 92 -14.07 -23.54 10.96
C VAL A 92 -14.23 -24.02 12.40
N SER A 93 -13.11 -24.29 13.07
CA SER A 93 -13.05 -24.64 14.49
C SER A 93 -12.67 -23.43 15.34
N LEU A 94 -12.79 -23.59 16.66
CA LEU A 94 -12.26 -22.57 17.59
C LEU A 94 -10.73 -22.49 17.54
N ASP A 95 -10.04 -23.59 17.25
CA ASP A 95 -8.58 -23.62 17.12
C ASP A 95 -8.13 -22.82 15.88
N ASP A 96 -8.85 -22.96 14.76
CA ASP A 96 -8.60 -22.16 13.55
C ASP A 96 -8.76 -20.66 13.85
N MET A 97 -9.71 -20.30 14.72
CA MET A 97 -9.90 -18.91 15.11
C MET A 97 -8.78 -18.38 15.99
N GLU A 98 -8.31 -19.17 16.94
CA GLU A 98 -7.17 -18.80 17.78
C GLU A 98 -5.90 -18.62 16.94
N GLU A 99 -5.75 -19.44 15.90
CA GLU A 99 -4.68 -19.28 14.90
C GLU A 99 -4.86 -17.97 14.12
N TRP A 100 -6.05 -17.66 13.61
CA TRP A 100 -6.28 -16.45 12.80
C TRP A 100 -6.09 -15.15 13.59
N ILE A 101 -6.56 -15.10 14.83
CA ILE A 101 -6.37 -13.92 15.71
C ILE A 101 -4.87 -13.69 15.97
N ARG A 102 -4.08 -14.77 16.00
CA ARG A 102 -2.64 -14.71 16.26
C ARG A 102 -1.79 -14.71 14.99
N ALA A 103 -2.39 -14.77 13.81
CA ALA A 103 -1.67 -14.92 12.55
C ALA A 103 -0.62 -13.81 12.34
N ASP A 104 -0.90 -12.59 12.82
CA ASP A 104 0.00 -11.45 12.70
C ASP A 104 1.08 -11.38 13.81
N ASN A 105 0.98 -12.18 14.88
CA ASN A 105 1.95 -12.12 15.98
C ASN A 105 3.36 -12.52 15.56
N ASP A 106 3.46 -13.46 14.62
CA ASP A 106 4.72 -13.97 14.09
C ASP A 106 5.09 -13.32 12.73
N CYS A 107 4.28 -12.36 12.27
CA CYS A 107 4.54 -11.67 11.01
C CYS A 107 5.75 -10.73 11.20
N PRO A 108 6.85 -10.94 10.47
CA PRO A 108 8.03 -10.08 10.60
C PRO A 108 7.68 -8.66 10.12
N THR A 109 7.85 -7.68 11.00
CA THR A 109 7.59 -6.26 10.67
C THR A 109 8.63 -5.66 9.72
N ALA A 110 9.72 -6.39 9.48
CA ALA A 110 10.73 -6.10 8.48
C ALA A 110 11.31 -7.40 7.92
N GLU A 111 11.65 -7.39 6.63
CA GLU A 111 12.37 -8.50 6.01
C GLU A 111 13.81 -8.52 6.54
N TYR A 112 14.15 -9.52 7.35
CA TYR A 112 15.51 -9.71 7.84
C TYR A 112 16.34 -10.40 6.75
N MET A 113 16.85 -9.64 5.79
CA MET A 113 17.98 -10.10 4.98
C MET A 113 19.25 -9.95 5.81
N SER A 114 20.07 -11.00 5.88
CA SER A 114 21.42 -10.86 6.42
C SER A 114 22.25 -9.91 5.54
N ASP A 115 23.18 -9.18 6.13
CA ASP A 115 24.10 -8.30 5.38
C ASP A 115 24.79 -9.06 4.22
N GLU A 116 25.14 -10.33 4.43
CA GLU A 116 25.71 -11.20 3.39
C GLU A 116 24.76 -11.43 2.21
N THR A 117 23.46 -11.62 2.49
CA THR A 117 22.44 -11.81 1.45
C THR A 117 22.22 -10.51 0.69
N ILE A 118 22.19 -9.37 1.37
CA ILE A 118 22.09 -8.03 0.77
C ILE A 118 23.30 -7.79 -0.17
N ILE A 119 24.51 -8.07 0.29
CA ILE A 119 25.75 -7.94 -0.49
C ILE A 119 25.69 -8.84 -1.74
N ASN A 120 25.24 -10.09 -1.59
CA ASN A 120 25.16 -11.03 -2.71
C ASN A 120 24.11 -10.63 -3.74
N SER A 121 22.93 -10.15 -3.31
CA SER A 121 21.90 -9.64 -4.22
C SER A 121 22.39 -8.44 -5.02
N ILE A 122 23.07 -7.49 -4.37
CA ILE A 122 23.66 -6.32 -5.03
C ILE A 122 24.76 -6.75 -6.01
N THR A 123 25.68 -7.63 -5.58
CA THR A 123 26.80 -8.10 -6.40
C THR A 123 26.33 -8.89 -7.62
N SER A 124 25.26 -9.70 -7.47
CA SER A 124 24.65 -10.45 -8.58
C SER A 124 23.99 -9.53 -9.60
N ILE A 125 23.32 -8.46 -9.16
CA ILE A 125 22.76 -7.44 -10.06
C ILE A 125 23.89 -6.75 -10.83
N PHE A 126 24.96 -6.30 -10.16
CA PHE A 126 26.07 -5.62 -10.83
C PHE A 126 26.84 -6.53 -11.80
N SER A 127 27.00 -7.81 -11.48
CA SER A 127 27.67 -8.77 -12.37
C SER A 127 26.84 -9.09 -13.62
N ALA A 128 25.50 -9.08 -13.52
CA ALA A 128 24.61 -9.32 -14.67
C ALA A 128 24.59 -8.16 -15.68
N TYR A 129 24.98 -6.94 -15.26
CA TYR A 129 25.09 -5.79 -16.17
C TYR A 129 26.39 -5.81 -16.99
N ASP A 130 27.46 -6.41 -16.49
CA ASP A 130 28.78 -6.41 -17.14
C ASP A 130 28.89 -7.43 -18.29
N ASP A 131 28.08 -8.51 -18.25
CA ASP A 131 28.12 -9.58 -19.27
C ASP A 131 27.27 -9.28 -20.54
N SER A 132 26.74 -8.05 -20.65
CA SER A 132 25.93 -7.61 -21.80
C SER A 132 26.70 -6.84 -22.88
N LYS A 133 28.03 -6.69 -22.76
CA LYS A 133 28.84 -6.01 -23.78
C LYS A 133 29.73 -6.99 -24.56
N SER A 134 29.05 -7.85 -25.34
CA SER A 134 29.70 -8.67 -26.38
C SER A 134 30.23 -7.80 -27.53
N THR A 135 31.41 -8.18 -27.99
CA THR A 135 32.30 -7.53 -28.97
C THR A 135 31.66 -7.17 -30.31
N THR A 136 31.80 -5.92 -30.75
CA THR A 136 31.85 -5.56 -32.18
C THR A 136 32.79 -4.37 -32.37
N SER A 137 33.81 -4.57 -33.18
CA SER A 137 34.74 -3.54 -33.64
C SER A 137 34.02 -2.57 -34.58
N VAL A 138 33.86 -1.32 -34.16
CA VAL A 138 33.45 -0.18 -35.01
C VAL A 138 34.25 1.03 -34.57
N GLU A 139 34.90 1.68 -35.52
CA GLU A 139 35.51 3.00 -35.35
C GLU A 139 34.45 4.04 -34.97
N SER A 140 34.83 4.96 -34.07
CA SER A 140 34.25 6.28 -33.74
C SER A 140 32.75 6.38 -33.43
N ASP A 141 32.42 6.66 -32.15
CA ASP A 141 31.72 7.89 -31.69
C ASP A 141 31.57 7.83 -30.15
N ALA A 142 32.69 7.63 -29.44
CA ALA A 142 32.63 7.64 -27.98
C ALA A 142 32.30 9.08 -27.52
N PRO A 143 31.25 9.29 -26.73
CA PRO A 143 30.96 10.61 -26.19
C PRO A 143 32.20 11.13 -25.46
N PRO A 144 32.50 12.44 -25.58
CA PRO A 144 33.66 13.01 -24.93
C PRO A 144 33.65 12.65 -23.45
N PRO A 145 34.83 12.38 -22.86
CA PRO A 145 34.92 12.05 -21.44
C PRO A 145 34.18 13.13 -20.63
N PRO A 146 33.43 12.73 -19.59
CA PRO A 146 32.69 13.69 -18.79
C PRO A 146 33.65 14.76 -18.23
N PRO A 147 33.22 16.03 -18.16
CA PRO A 147 34.07 17.09 -17.65
C PRO A 147 34.44 16.82 -16.18
N PRO A 148 35.60 17.31 -15.72
CA PRO A 148 35.98 17.23 -14.31
C PRO A 148 34.87 17.80 -13.40
N ALA A 149 34.70 17.23 -12.21
CA ALA A 149 33.66 17.65 -11.27
C ALA A 149 33.67 19.16 -10.97
N GLN A 150 34.86 19.79 -10.95
CA GLN A 150 35.00 21.23 -10.76
C GLN A 150 34.43 22.07 -11.91
N GLU A 151 34.49 21.57 -13.14
CA GLU A 151 33.88 22.24 -14.30
C GLU A 151 32.37 22.04 -14.32
N ALA A 152 31.89 20.84 -13.94
CA ALA A 152 30.47 20.58 -13.80
C ALA A 152 29.82 21.46 -12.71
N ILE A 153 30.48 21.67 -11.57
CA ILE A 153 29.98 22.56 -10.52
C ILE A 153 29.89 24.01 -11.02
N LYS A 154 30.93 24.49 -11.70
CA LYS A 154 30.93 25.84 -12.29
C LYS A 154 29.82 26.03 -13.32
N SER A 155 29.53 25.01 -14.14
CA SER A 155 28.44 25.10 -15.11
C SER A 155 27.06 25.09 -14.43
N PHE A 156 26.89 24.41 -13.30
CA PHE A 156 25.68 24.53 -12.48
C PHE A 156 25.50 25.93 -11.91
N ASP A 157 26.54 26.54 -11.35
CA ASP A 157 26.48 27.91 -10.82
C ASP A 157 26.05 28.90 -11.91
N ILE A 158 26.60 28.77 -13.13
CA ILE A 158 26.25 29.60 -14.28
C ILE A 158 24.79 29.36 -14.70
N ALA A 159 24.33 28.11 -14.73
CA ALA A 159 22.96 27.78 -15.09
C ALA A 159 21.93 28.34 -14.10
N ILE A 160 22.23 28.25 -12.80
CA ILE A 160 21.40 28.83 -11.73
C ILE A 160 21.36 30.35 -11.87
N GLN A 161 22.51 31.01 -12.02
CA GLN A 161 22.56 32.46 -12.18
C GLN A 161 21.79 32.94 -13.42
N TRP A 162 21.85 32.17 -14.52
CA TRP A 162 21.06 32.45 -15.71
C TRP A 162 19.56 32.32 -15.45
N LEU A 163 19.12 31.25 -14.78
CA LEU A 163 17.72 31.01 -14.41
C LEU A 163 17.18 32.11 -13.50
N GLU A 164 17.94 32.53 -12.49
CA GLU A 164 17.59 33.63 -11.59
C GLU A 164 17.45 34.98 -12.32
N THR A 165 18.15 35.15 -13.44
CA THR A 165 18.05 36.33 -14.29
C THR A 165 16.83 36.28 -15.23
N GLN A 166 16.25 35.09 -15.45
CA GLN A 166 15.05 34.96 -16.27
C GLN A 166 13.79 35.29 -15.45
N ASN A 167 13.06 36.33 -15.85
CA ASN A 167 11.75 36.65 -15.27
C ASN A 167 10.64 35.82 -15.96
N VAL A 168 10.69 34.49 -15.81
CA VAL A 168 9.67 33.58 -16.37
C VAL A 168 9.00 32.79 -15.26
N ASP A 169 7.68 32.69 -15.37
CA ASP A 169 6.81 31.98 -14.44
C ASP A 169 7.20 30.49 -14.38
N PHE A 170 7.65 30.03 -13.21
CA PHE A 170 8.26 28.71 -12.97
C PHE A 170 7.41 27.53 -13.49
N VAL A 171 6.10 27.74 -13.63
CA VAL A 171 5.11 26.73 -14.03
C VAL A 171 5.20 26.37 -15.53
N LYS A 172 5.73 27.24 -16.39
CA LYS A 172 5.78 26.99 -17.85
C LYS A 172 7.00 26.22 -18.35
N ILE A 173 8.01 25.98 -17.51
CA ILE A 173 9.28 25.35 -17.94
C ILE A 173 9.25 23.82 -17.73
N MET A 174 8.32 23.30 -16.91
CA MET A 174 8.19 21.86 -16.61
C MET A 174 6.99 21.18 -17.28
N GLN A 175 6.36 21.80 -18.29
CA GLN A 175 5.40 21.17 -19.21
C GLN A 175 6.05 20.95 -20.57
#